data_AF-A0A3N0XK01-F1
#
_entry.id   AF-A0A3N0XK01-F1
#
_cell.length_a   1.000
_cell.length_b   1.000
_cell.length_c   1.000
_cell.angle_alpha   90.00
_cell.angle_beta   90.00
_cell.angle_gamma   90.00
#
_symmetry.space_group_name_H-M   'P 1'
#
loop_
_entity.id
_entity.type
_entity.pdbx_description
1 polymer ?
#
loop_
_entity_poly.entity_id
_entity_poly.type
_entity_poly.pdbx_seq_one_letter_code
_entity_poly.pdbx_strand_id
1 'polypeptide(L)'
;MATHITNIPDIDIKILQSQPTQADLEHWGKHGCAPDKDGILRDKKGRIALPKLGLIILIRHYHGLSHTSCAKVVQVINQLYCIADVHKTAKLVLDACLTCAKVNQHRPVKHDALPHPQAPFQNVQIDFTHMPPIGNLKYLLVIVDRFSKWPEAFPCTKEDAKTVVKILSKEIIPRFGIPTTIESDNGTPFTSKVTQLLAKALSIDWRFHIPFNPQSSSNIERLHQTIKRRLTKACIDTGKKRPDLLPMVLTEIRMTPSSTTKLSPFEILMGRPFPTPWVKGRAGITSLGDLEVIQEDYVTSLIEKLNSICADVSLCLPLPSEKPTHPFVPGESVLIKSLKPTKVGEPRYLGPATVIAVTRTGVLTDYQPQWIHASRIKHCPPGEQASSNSG
;
A
#
# COMPACT_ATOMS: atom_id res chain seq x y z
N MET A 1 -49.44 -4.94 23.34
CA MET A 1 -48.84 -6.25 23.63
C MET A 1 -47.56 -6.37 22.82
N ALA A 2 -46.44 -5.90 23.37
CA ALA A 2 -45.13 -6.11 22.78
C ALA A 2 -44.54 -7.37 23.42
N THR A 3 -44.58 -8.47 22.67
CA THR A 3 -43.93 -9.72 23.04
C THR A 3 -42.43 -9.46 23.14
N HIS A 4 -41.93 -9.33 24.36
CA HIS A 4 -40.50 -9.42 24.63
C HIS A 4 -40.04 -10.82 24.21
N ILE A 5 -39.48 -10.93 23.02
CA ILE A 5 -38.79 -12.13 22.56
C ILE A 5 -37.51 -12.24 23.39
N THR A 6 -37.61 -12.85 24.57
CA THR A 6 -36.47 -13.38 25.31
C THR A 6 -36.15 -14.77 24.78
N ASN A 7 -35.92 -14.91 23.48
CA ASN A 7 -35.38 -16.16 22.93
C ASN A 7 -33.86 -16.15 23.11
N ILE A 8 -33.43 -16.23 24.36
CA ILE A 8 -32.23 -17.02 24.64
C ILE A 8 -32.56 -18.43 24.10
N PRO A 9 -31.71 -19.07 23.28
CA PRO A 9 -31.98 -20.44 22.82
C PRO A 9 -32.33 -21.30 24.04
N ASP A 10 -33.33 -22.21 23.95
CA ASP A 10 -33.93 -23.00 25.05
C ASP A 10 -32.99 -23.32 26.23
N ILE A 11 -32.73 -22.31 27.06
CA ILE A 11 -31.77 -22.36 28.15
C ILE A 11 -32.53 -21.80 29.33
N ASP A 12 -32.80 -22.70 30.27
CA ASP A 12 -33.43 -22.33 31.52
C ASP A 12 -32.47 -21.43 32.31
N ILE A 13 -32.85 -20.16 32.42
CA ILE A 13 -32.11 -19.13 33.13
C ILE A 13 -31.88 -19.53 34.59
N LYS A 14 -32.84 -20.25 35.21
CA LYS A 14 -32.74 -20.71 36.61
C LYS A 14 -31.66 -21.78 36.75
N ILE A 15 -31.52 -22.67 35.76
CA ILE A 15 -30.43 -23.65 35.74
C ILE A 15 -29.08 -22.94 35.68
N LEU A 16 -28.91 -21.95 34.80
CA LEU A 16 -27.67 -21.18 34.74
C LEU A 16 -27.39 -20.43 36.04
N GLN A 17 -28.40 -19.82 36.65
CA GLN A 17 -28.26 -19.11 37.93
C GLN A 17 -27.96 -20.04 39.11
N SER A 18 -28.24 -21.34 38.99
CA SER A 18 -27.87 -22.34 40.00
C SER A 18 -26.39 -22.74 40.00
N GLN A 19 -25.63 -22.34 38.96
CA GLN A 19 -24.22 -22.71 38.79
C GLN A 19 -23.28 -21.49 38.64
N PRO A 20 -23.27 -20.53 39.58
CA PRO A 20 -22.35 -19.41 39.52
C PRO A 20 -20.94 -19.80 39.98
N THR A 21 -19.94 -19.12 39.43
CA THR A 21 -18.60 -19.10 40.04
C THR A 21 -18.55 -18.07 41.16
N GLN A 22 -17.54 -18.18 42.04
CA GLN A 22 -17.30 -17.19 43.10
C GLN A 22 -17.17 -15.75 42.53
N ALA A 23 -16.53 -15.60 41.38
CA ALA A 23 -16.39 -14.31 40.71
C ALA A 23 -17.73 -13.75 40.19
N ASP A 24 -18.64 -14.63 39.75
CA ASP A 24 -20.00 -14.21 39.34
C ASP A 24 -20.78 -13.69 40.55
N LEU A 25 -20.72 -14.40 41.70
CA LEU A 25 -21.37 -13.98 42.94
C LEU A 25 -20.87 -12.62 43.44
N GLU A 26 -19.55 -12.40 43.41
CA GLU A 26 -18.95 -11.11 43.78
C GLU A 26 -19.40 -9.98 42.84
N HIS A 27 -19.46 -10.24 41.54
CA HIS A 27 -19.93 -9.27 40.55
C HIS A 27 -21.41 -8.92 40.76
N TRP A 28 -22.26 -9.93 40.97
CA TRP A 28 -23.68 -9.75 41.25
C TRP A 28 -23.93 -9.01 42.55
N GLY A 29 -23.16 -9.30 43.61
CA GLY A 29 -23.21 -8.59 44.88
C GLY A 29 -22.88 -7.10 44.72
N LYS A 30 -21.82 -6.77 43.94
CA LYS A 30 -21.46 -5.38 43.61
C LYS A 30 -22.55 -4.64 42.83
N HIS A 31 -23.31 -5.35 42.01
CA HIS A 31 -24.41 -4.79 41.22
C HIS A 31 -25.78 -4.87 41.90
N GLY A 32 -25.85 -5.41 43.13
CA GLY A 32 -27.06 -5.49 43.93
C GLY A 32 -28.13 -6.38 43.32
N CYS A 33 -27.74 -7.52 42.74
CA CYS A 33 -28.68 -8.45 42.15
C CYS A 33 -29.51 -9.19 43.21
N ALA A 34 -30.83 -9.26 43.01
CA ALA A 34 -31.77 -9.92 43.90
C ALA A 34 -32.83 -10.69 43.10
N PRO A 35 -33.46 -11.74 43.67
CA PRO A 35 -34.50 -12.50 42.98
C PRO A 35 -35.77 -11.65 42.80
N ASP A 36 -36.36 -11.71 41.61
CA ASP A 36 -37.66 -11.11 41.32
C ASP A 36 -38.84 -12.01 41.73
N LYS A 37 -40.07 -11.62 41.39
CA LYS A 37 -41.31 -12.36 41.70
C LYS A 37 -41.35 -13.76 41.08
N ASP A 38 -40.59 -13.98 39.99
CA ASP A 38 -40.50 -15.24 39.27
C ASP A 38 -39.29 -16.08 39.73
N GLY A 39 -38.51 -15.57 40.70
CA GLY A 39 -37.32 -16.21 41.26
C GLY A 39 -36.05 -16.03 40.43
N ILE A 40 -36.02 -15.09 39.49
CA ILE A 40 -34.85 -14.82 38.62
C ILE A 40 -34.02 -13.68 39.23
N LEU A 41 -32.71 -13.88 39.33
CA LEU A 41 -31.79 -12.83 39.81
C LEU A 41 -31.68 -11.68 38.79
N ARG A 42 -31.98 -10.46 39.24
CA ARG A 42 -31.86 -9.23 38.45
C ARG A 42 -31.21 -8.10 39.23
N ASP A 43 -30.49 -7.21 38.54
CA ASP A 43 -29.94 -5.99 39.15
C ASP A 43 -31.01 -4.89 39.32
N LYS A 44 -30.62 -3.78 39.96
CA LYS A 44 -31.50 -2.61 40.17
C LYS A 44 -32.02 -1.95 38.89
N LYS A 45 -31.42 -2.27 37.72
CA LYS A 45 -31.82 -1.78 36.40
C LYS A 45 -32.68 -2.80 35.63
N GLY A 46 -33.05 -3.92 36.26
CA GLY A 46 -33.86 -4.99 35.68
C GLY A 46 -33.07 -5.96 34.78
N ARG A 47 -31.74 -5.84 34.71
CA ARG A 47 -30.88 -6.72 33.90
C ARG A 47 -30.73 -8.08 34.55
N ILE A 48 -30.80 -9.14 33.75
CA ILE A 48 -30.74 -10.52 34.24
C ILE A 48 -29.28 -10.84 34.62
N ALA A 49 -29.06 -11.28 35.84
CA ALA A 49 -27.75 -11.76 36.29
C ALA A 49 -27.51 -13.15 35.69
N LEU A 50 -26.41 -13.32 34.94
CA LEU A 50 -26.03 -14.60 34.35
C LEU A 50 -24.55 -14.88 34.62
N PRO A 51 -24.17 -16.15 34.81
CA PRO A 51 -22.78 -16.50 35.00
C PRO A 51 -22.01 -16.34 33.70
N LYS A 52 -20.69 -16.20 33.80
CA LYS A 52 -19.79 -16.08 32.63
C LYS A 52 -19.95 -17.22 31.60
N LEU A 53 -20.40 -18.40 32.03
CA LEU A 53 -20.70 -19.52 31.14
C LEU A 53 -21.78 -19.17 30.08
N GLY A 54 -22.82 -18.44 30.48
CA GLY A 54 -23.88 -17.99 29.58
C GLY A 54 -23.41 -16.92 28.58
N LEU A 55 -22.34 -16.19 28.91
CA LEU A 55 -21.82 -15.10 28.07
C LEU A 55 -21.38 -15.58 26.69
N ILE A 56 -20.73 -16.75 26.58
CA ILE A 56 -20.26 -17.29 25.29
C ILE A 56 -21.45 -17.59 24.38
N ILE A 57 -22.53 -18.13 24.93
CA ILE A 57 -23.74 -18.46 24.21
C ILE A 57 -24.42 -17.17 23.72
N LEU A 58 -24.55 -16.18 24.59
CA LEU A 58 -25.11 -14.87 24.24
C LEU A 58 -24.28 -14.16 23.17
N ILE A 59 -22.94 -14.19 23.28
CA ILE A 59 -22.05 -13.62 22.26
C ILE A 59 -22.32 -14.28 20.91
N ARG A 60 -22.37 -15.62 20.85
CA ARG A 60 -22.65 -16.35 19.60
C ARG A 60 -24.05 -16.06 19.05
N HIS A 61 -25.04 -15.99 19.92
CA HIS A 61 -26.42 -15.69 19.55
C HIS A 61 -26.57 -14.27 18.96
N TYR A 62 -26.07 -13.25 19.65
CA TYR A 62 -26.17 -11.85 19.19
C TYR A 62 -25.19 -11.52 18.06
N HIS A 63 -24.08 -12.24 17.98
CA HIS A 63 -23.25 -12.22 16.77
C HIS A 63 -24.04 -12.75 15.58
N GLY A 64 -24.73 -13.88 15.78
CA GLY A 64 -25.80 -14.37 14.91
C GLY A 64 -25.37 -14.64 13.47
N LEU A 65 -26.37 -14.88 12.62
CA LEU A 65 -26.18 -15.09 11.17
C LEU A 65 -25.63 -13.84 10.46
N SER A 66 -25.94 -12.65 10.99
CA SER A 66 -25.51 -11.37 10.43
C SER A 66 -24.11 -10.93 10.84
N HIS A 67 -23.40 -11.72 11.67
CA HIS A 67 -22.04 -11.42 12.11
C HIS A 67 -21.90 -10.02 12.73
N THR A 68 -22.84 -9.67 13.61
CA THR A 68 -22.94 -8.36 14.26
C THR A 68 -21.63 -7.96 14.94
N SER A 69 -21.22 -6.69 14.78
CA SER A 69 -19.96 -6.17 15.31
C SER A 69 -19.83 -6.35 16.83
N CYS A 70 -18.59 -6.53 17.31
CA CYS A 70 -18.30 -6.70 18.74
C CYS A 70 -18.89 -5.57 19.59
N ALA A 71 -18.78 -4.32 19.14
CA ALA A 71 -19.34 -3.16 19.85
C ALA A 71 -20.87 -3.29 20.07
N LYS A 72 -21.59 -3.77 19.05
CA LYS A 72 -23.06 -3.93 19.11
C LYS A 72 -23.47 -5.15 19.94
N VAL A 73 -22.74 -6.26 19.83
CA VAL A 73 -22.95 -7.43 20.70
C VAL A 73 -22.76 -7.06 22.17
N VAL A 74 -21.66 -6.38 22.49
CA VAL A 74 -21.37 -5.89 23.86
C VAL A 74 -22.44 -4.92 24.33
N GLN A 75 -22.91 -4.01 23.47
CA GLN A 75 -23.96 -3.06 23.79
C GLN A 75 -25.26 -3.77 24.19
N VAL A 76 -25.74 -4.71 23.39
CA VAL A 76 -27.00 -5.44 23.66
C VAL A 76 -26.87 -6.29 24.92
N ILE A 77 -25.75 -7.00 25.10
CA ILE A 77 -25.53 -7.82 26.29
C ILE A 77 -25.52 -6.95 27.56
N ASN A 78 -24.82 -5.81 27.56
CA ASN A 78 -24.77 -4.92 28.73
C ASN A 78 -26.11 -4.23 29.04
N GLN A 79 -27.00 -4.09 28.05
CA GLN A 79 -28.35 -3.55 28.23
C GLN A 79 -29.30 -4.54 28.90
N LEU A 80 -29.16 -5.83 28.62
CA LEU A 80 -30.10 -6.87 29.05
C LEU A 80 -29.59 -7.72 30.22
N TYR A 81 -28.27 -7.84 30.37
CA TYR A 81 -27.64 -8.76 31.31
C TYR A 81 -26.61 -8.07 32.21
N CYS A 82 -26.45 -8.61 33.41
CA CYS A 82 -25.41 -8.24 34.35
C CYS A 82 -24.36 -9.37 34.42
N ILE A 83 -23.28 -9.24 33.65
CA ILE A 83 -22.22 -10.24 33.51
C ILE A 83 -20.86 -9.54 33.53
N ALA A 84 -19.85 -10.16 34.14
CA ALA A 84 -18.48 -9.65 34.16
C ALA A 84 -17.76 -9.83 32.79
N ASP A 85 -16.78 -8.96 32.52
CA ASP A 85 -15.84 -9.06 31.38
C ASP A 85 -16.46 -9.16 29.97
N VAL A 86 -17.68 -8.68 29.76
CA VAL A 86 -18.42 -8.79 28.48
C VAL A 86 -17.57 -8.37 27.28
N HIS A 87 -16.94 -7.20 27.34
CA HIS A 87 -16.13 -6.68 26.22
C HIS A 87 -14.90 -7.54 25.92
N LYS A 88 -14.17 -7.97 26.96
CA LYS A 88 -12.95 -8.78 26.80
C LYS A 88 -13.28 -10.14 26.19
N THR A 89 -14.32 -10.80 26.71
CA THR A 89 -14.76 -12.11 26.22
C THR A 89 -15.35 -12.01 24.81
N ALA A 90 -16.20 -11.00 24.53
CA ALA A 90 -16.75 -10.78 23.19
C ALA A 90 -15.66 -10.54 22.16
N LYS A 91 -14.64 -9.74 22.49
CA LYS A 91 -13.50 -9.54 21.60
C LYS A 91 -12.77 -10.85 21.30
N LEU A 92 -12.42 -11.64 22.32
CA LEU A 92 -11.73 -12.93 22.13
C LEU A 92 -12.54 -13.91 21.26
N VAL A 93 -13.84 -14.05 21.52
CA VAL A 93 -14.70 -14.98 20.79
C VAL A 93 -14.93 -14.53 19.35
N LEU A 94 -15.10 -13.23 19.12
CA LEU A 94 -15.41 -12.69 17.79
C LEU A 94 -14.15 -12.46 16.92
N ASP A 95 -12.99 -12.23 17.53
CA ASP A 95 -11.70 -12.21 16.82
C ASP A 95 -11.37 -13.59 16.24
N ALA A 96 -11.87 -14.67 16.85
CA ALA A 96 -11.77 -16.04 16.34
C ALA A 96 -12.84 -16.39 15.28
N CYS A 97 -13.75 -15.47 14.95
CA CYS A 97 -14.80 -15.73 13.96
C CYS A 97 -14.22 -15.72 12.55
N LEU A 98 -14.09 -16.92 11.96
CA LEU A 98 -13.53 -17.10 10.63
C LEU A 98 -14.30 -16.35 9.54
N THR A 99 -15.63 -16.27 9.63
CA THR A 99 -16.44 -15.55 8.64
C THR A 99 -16.17 -14.05 8.68
N CYS A 100 -16.12 -13.47 9.88
CA CYS A 100 -15.74 -12.06 10.05
C CYS A 100 -14.32 -11.78 9.57
N ALA A 101 -13.37 -12.66 9.89
CA ALA A 101 -11.99 -12.53 9.44
C ALA A 101 -11.87 -12.56 7.90
N LYS A 102 -12.72 -13.33 7.22
CA LYS A 102 -12.75 -13.43 5.75
C LYS A 102 -13.41 -12.25 5.05
N VAL A 103 -14.38 -11.59 5.70
CA VAL A 103 -15.26 -10.60 5.06
C VAL A 103 -14.93 -9.17 5.47
N ASN A 104 -14.56 -8.95 6.73
CA ASN A 104 -14.33 -7.61 7.25
C ASN A 104 -13.00 -7.06 6.71
N GLN A 105 -13.00 -5.77 6.34
CA GLN A 105 -11.81 -5.08 5.87
C GLN A 105 -10.74 -5.05 6.98
N HIS A 106 -9.59 -5.63 6.68
CA HIS A 106 -8.43 -5.56 7.55
C HIS A 106 -7.86 -4.14 7.57
N ARG A 107 -7.36 -3.66 8.72
CA ARG A 107 -6.60 -2.40 8.77
C ARG A 107 -5.24 -2.62 8.10
N PRO A 108 -4.88 -1.90 7.02
CA PRO A 108 -3.63 -2.16 6.32
C PRO A 108 -2.44 -2.05 7.29
N VAL A 109 -1.54 -3.02 7.21
CA VAL A 109 -0.31 -3.04 8.00
C VAL A 109 0.55 -1.85 7.57
N LYS A 110 1.09 -1.11 8.55
CA LYS A 110 2.05 -0.04 8.26
C LYS A 110 3.34 -0.68 7.77
N HIS A 111 3.56 -0.63 6.46
CA HIS A 111 4.85 -0.98 5.87
C HIS A 111 5.73 0.25 5.84
N ASP A 112 7.01 0.02 6.01
CA ASP A 112 7.99 1.08 6.04
C ASP A 112 8.34 1.62 4.66
N ALA A 113 8.84 2.86 4.60
CA ALA A 113 9.08 3.54 3.34
C ALA A 113 10.23 2.94 2.52
N LEU A 114 10.25 3.18 1.22
CA LEU A 114 11.35 2.78 0.34
C LEU A 114 12.62 3.59 0.63
N PRO A 115 13.82 3.06 0.32
CA PRO A 115 15.05 3.85 0.27
C PRO A 115 14.82 5.17 -0.44
N HIS A 116 15.27 6.26 0.19
CA HIS A 116 15.19 7.57 -0.43
C HIS A 116 16.14 7.64 -1.61
N PRO A 117 15.70 8.18 -2.75
CA PRO A 117 16.65 8.68 -3.73
C PRO A 117 17.48 9.80 -3.09
N GLN A 118 18.77 9.87 -3.41
CA GLN A 118 19.69 10.87 -2.84
C GLN A 118 19.94 12.05 -3.79
N ALA A 119 19.63 11.87 -5.08
CA ALA A 119 19.80 12.89 -6.10
C ALA A 119 18.72 12.81 -7.20
N PRO A 120 18.47 13.91 -7.92
CA PRO A 120 17.59 13.92 -9.10
C PRO A 120 18.00 12.88 -10.14
N PHE A 121 17.02 12.19 -10.71
CA PHE A 121 17.18 11.17 -11.77
C PHE A 121 18.07 9.96 -11.43
N GLN A 122 18.47 9.81 -10.17
CA GLN A 122 19.17 8.61 -9.71
C GLN A 122 18.25 7.38 -9.70
N ASN A 123 16.99 7.56 -9.25
CA ASN A 123 15.98 6.52 -9.20
C ASN A 123 14.72 6.98 -9.93
N VAL A 124 14.39 6.31 -11.02
CA VAL A 124 13.27 6.68 -11.88
C VAL A 124 12.23 5.57 -11.88
N GLN A 125 10.94 5.95 -11.88
CA GLN A 125 9.84 5.02 -12.11
C GLN A 125 9.29 5.20 -13.53
N ILE A 126 8.98 4.08 -14.19
CA ILE A 126 8.42 4.04 -15.54
C ILE A 126 7.20 3.14 -15.58
N ASP A 127 6.13 3.62 -16.22
CA ASP A 127 4.88 2.87 -16.35
C ASP A 127 4.10 3.33 -17.59
N PHE A 128 3.27 2.43 -18.12
CA PHE A 128 2.30 2.77 -19.15
C PHE A 128 0.96 3.13 -18.53
N THR A 129 0.26 4.08 -19.16
CA THR A 129 -1.13 4.32 -18.86
C THR A 129 -1.97 4.51 -20.11
N HIS A 130 -3.20 4.00 -20.07
CA HIS A 130 -4.13 4.14 -21.18
C HIS A 130 -4.78 5.52 -21.19
N MET A 131 -4.91 6.07 -22.39
CA MET A 131 -5.64 7.30 -22.67
C MET A 131 -6.74 6.99 -23.69
N PRO A 132 -7.90 7.69 -23.66
CA PRO A 132 -8.88 7.56 -24.72
C PRO A 132 -8.21 7.87 -26.07
N PRO A 133 -8.38 7.01 -27.08
CA PRO A 133 -7.58 7.07 -28.30
C PRO A 133 -7.80 8.37 -29.06
N ILE A 134 -6.71 8.98 -29.53
CA ILE A 134 -6.74 10.10 -30.49
C ILE A 134 -5.93 9.65 -31.70
N GLY A 135 -6.61 9.30 -32.79
CA GLY A 135 -5.98 8.61 -33.92
C GLY A 135 -5.36 7.29 -33.47
N ASN A 136 -4.06 7.10 -33.73
CA ASN A 136 -3.32 5.89 -33.36
C ASN A 136 -2.69 5.94 -31.96
N LEU A 137 -2.75 7.08 -31.26
CA LEU A 137 -2.16 7.25 -29.92
C LEU A 137 -3.14 6.76 -28.86
N LYS A 138 -2.77 5.65 -28.20
CA LYS A 138 -3.63 4.98 -27.20
C LYS A 138 -2.98 4.85 -25.82
N TYR A 139 -1.65 4.93 -25.80
CA TYR A 139 -0.85 4.72 -24.61
C TYR A 139 -0.07 5.99 -24.29
N LEU A 140 0.28 6.14 -23.03
CA LEU A 140 1.16 7.19 -22.55
C LEU A 140 2.23 6.50 -21.69
N LEU A 141 3.48 6.55 -22.14
CA LEU A 141 4.62 6.11 -21.33
C LEU A 141 4.98 7.26 -20.39
N VAL A 142 4.83 7.04 -19.09
CA VAL A 142 5.11 8.05 -18.07
C VAL A 142 6.38 7.65 -17.35
N ILE A 143 7.24 8.62 -17.12
CA ILE A 143 8.51 8.49 -16.45
C ILE A 143 8.54 9.55 -15.36
N VAL A 144 8.82 9.15 -14.12
CA VAL A 144 8.89 10.07 -12.98
C VAL A 144 10.17 9.86 -12.20
N ASP A 145 10.90 10.96 -11.98
CA ASP A 145 12.01 10.97 -11.04
C ASP A 145 11.47 10.87 -9.60
N ARG A 146 11.93 9.88 -8.83
CA ARG A 146 11.45 9.67 -7.45
C ARG A 146 11.87 10.81 -6.53
N PHE A 147 12.94 11.52 -6.83
CA PHE A 147 13.50 12.59 -6.00
C PHE A 147 12.73 13.90 -6.17
N SER A 148 12.85 14.53 -7.34
CA SER A 148 12.22 15.81 -7.67
C SER A 148 10.73 15.71 -7.98
N LYS A 149 10.22 14.49 -8.20
CA LYS A 149 8.89 14.24 -8.76
C LYS A 149 8.71 14.79 -10.17
N TRP A 150 9.82 15.00 -10.90
CA TRP A 150 9.79 15.49 -12.27
C TRP A 150 9.06 14.52 -13.20
N PRO A 151 7.98 14.96 -13.89
CA PRO A 151 7.24 14.12 -14.82
C PRO A 151 7.72 14.30 -16.27
N GLU A 152 7.90 13.18 -16.95
CA GLU A 152 7.97 13.08 -18.41
C GLU A 152 6.86 12.13 -18.88
N ALA A 153 6.21 12.46 -20.00
CA ALA A 153 5.13 11.64 -20.53
C ALA A 153 5.11 11.68 -22.06
N PHE A 154 5.08 10.51 -22.69
CA PHE A 154 5.25 10.34 -24.13
C PHE A 154 4.05 9.59 -24.73
N PRO A 155 3.25 10.23 -25.60
CA PRO A 155 2.17 9.55 -26.30
C PRO A 155 2.71 8.46 -27.22
N CYS A 156 2.16 7.25 -27.09
CA CYS A 156 2.63 6.06 -27.79
C CYS A 156 1.48 5.36 -28.52
N THR A 157 1.79 4.80 -29.69
CA THR A 157 0.85 3.96 -30.46
C THR A 157 0.83 2.51 -29.98
N LYS A 158 1.93 2.07 -29.37
CA LYS A 158 2.14 0.71 -28.86
C LYS A 158 2.74 0.76 -27.45
N GLU A 159 2.36 -0.22 -26.67
CA GLU A 159 2.99 -0.59 -25.40
C GLU A 159 3.99 -1.71 -25.70
N ASP A 160 5.18 -1.36 -26.18
CA ASP A 160 6.21 -2.33 -26.55
C ASP A 160 7.62 -1.91 -26.10
N ALA A 161 8.50 -2.90 -26.02
CA ALA A 161 9.88 -2.72 -25.59
C ALA A 161 10.69 -1.77 -26.47
N LYS A 162 10.45 -1.79 -27.79
CA LYS A 162 11.15 -0.93 -28.75
C LYS A 162 10.83 0.54 -28.47
N THR A 163 9.58 0.83 -28.13
CA THR A 163 9.12 2.16 -27.75
C THR A 163 9.79 2.62 -26.45
N VAL A 164 9.82 1.76 -25.42
CA VAL A 164 10.51 2.04 -24.15
C VAL A 164 11.99 2.37 -24.37
N VAL A 165 12.72 1.49 -25.06
CA VAL A 165 14.16 1.68 -25.34
C VAL A 165 14.40 2.94 -26.16
N LYS A 166 13.60 3.18 -27.21
CA LYS A 166 13.71 4.40 -28.02
C LYS A 166 13.56 5.66 -27.18
N ILE A 167 12.56 5.70 -26.30
CA ILE A 167 12.29 6.87 -25.46
C ILE A 167 13.40 7.05 -24.41
N LEU A 168 13.82 5.99 -23.73
CA LEU A 168 14.92 6.07 -22.77
C LEU A 168 16.21 6.59 -23.43
N SER A 169 16.59 6.03 -24.58
CA SER A 169 17.83 6.39 -25.27
C SER A 169 17.80 7.76 -25.95
N LYS A 170 16.64 8.26 -26.36
CA LYS A 170 16.54 9.55 -27.08
C LYS A 170 16.14 10.72 -26.19
N GLU A 171 15.29 10.47 -25.21
CA GLU A 171 14.60 11.54 -24.47
C GLU A 171 15.04 11.63 -23.02
N ILE A 172 15.35 10.50 -22.37
CA ILE A 172 15.68 10.51 -20.94
C ILE A 172 17.18 10.58 -20.73
N ILE A 173 17.93 9.59 -21.22
CA ILE A 173 19.36 9.49 -20.97
C ILE A 173 20.15 10.70 -21.49
N PRO A 174 19.89 11.21 -22.72
CA PRO A 174 20.63 12.38 -23.21
C PRO A 174 20.33 13.68 -22.46
N ARG A 175 19.18 13.78 -21.78
CA ARG A 175 18.74 15.00 -21.09
C ARG A 175 19.08 15.01 -19.60
N PHE A 176 19.03 13.85 -18.95
CA PHE A 176 19.12 13.73 -17.50
C PHE A 176 20.24 12.81 -17.02
N GLY A 177 20.95 12.15 -17.94
CA GLY A 177 21.97 11.17 -17.62
C GLY A 177 21.42 9.75 -17.42
N ILE A 178 22.31 8.83 -17.08
CA ILE A 178 22.00 7.41 -16.89
C ILE A 178 21.52 7.21 -15.43
N PRO A 179 20.28 6.79 -15.19
CA PRO A 179 19.80 6.53 -13.84
C PRO A 179 20.49 5.30 -13.23
N THR A 180 20.74 5.32 -11.93
CA THR A 180 21.26 4.14 -11.22
C THR A 180 20.23 3.02 -11.17
N THR A 181 18.96 3.37 -10.96
CA THR A 181 17.88 2.38 -10.95
C THR A 181 16.67 2.83 -11.76
N ILE A 182 16.05 1.92 -12.49
CA ILE A 182 14.72 2.10 -13.07
C ILE A 182 13.76 1.10 -12.44
N GLU A 183 12.62 1.60 -11.97
CA GLU A 183 11.56 0.82 -11.36
C GLU A 183 10.34 0.76 -12.29
N SER A 184 9.83 -0.43 -12.60
CA SER A 184 8.65 -0.61 -13.45
C SER A 184 7.75 -1.73 -12.93
N ASP A 185 6.53 -1.86 -13.46
CA ASP A 185 5.76 -3.10 -13.27
C ASP A 185 6.37 -4.29 -14.05
N ASN A 186 5.79 -5.48 -13.88
CA ASN A 186 6.20 -6.70 -14.60
C ASN A 186 5.63 -6.77 -16.03
N GLY A 187 5.27 -5.64 -16.64
CA GLY A 187 4.77 -5.57 -18.00
C GLY A 187 5.73 -6.17 -19.01
N THR A 188 5.19 -6.74 -20.09
CA THR A 188 5.98 -7.33 -21.18
C THR A 188 6.94 -6.34 -21.86
N PRO A 189 6.65 -5.03 -21.98
CA PRO A 189 7.63 -4.08 -22.53
C PRO A 189 8.89 -3.98 -21.68
N PHE A 190 8.76 -4.05 -20.36
CA PHE A 190 9.85 -3.82 -19.42
C PHE A 190 10.68 -5.07 -19.16
N THR A 191 10.02 -6.24 -19.08
CA THR A 191 10.67 -7.55 -18.88
C THR A 191 11.34 -8.09 -20.15
N SER A 192 11.12 -7.47 -21.31
CA SER A 192 11.67 -7.93 -22.57
C SER A 192 13.21 -7.95 -22.59
N LYS A 193 13.78 -8.89 -23.37
CA LYS A 193 15.24 -8.99 -23.55
C LYS A 193 15.87 -7.69 -24.06
N VAL A 194 15.19 -6.95 -24.93
CA VAL A 194 15.74 -5.72 -25.51
C VAL A 194 15.88 -4.62 -24.45
N THR A 195 14.85 -4.43 -23.62
CA THR A 195 14.88 -3.46 -22.51
C THR A 195 15.94 -3.85 -21.47
N GLN A 196 16.00 -5.14 -21.11
CA GLN A 196 16.97 -5.63 -20.13
C GLN A 196 18.42 -5.59 -20.66
N LEU A 197 18.63 -5.77 -21.96
CA LEU A 197 19.95 -5.59 -22.59
C LEU A 197 20.41 -4.13 -22.52
N LEU A 198 19.52 -3.16 -22.78
CA LEU A 198 19.83 -1.73 -22.60
C LEU A 198 20.24 -1.46 -21.15
N ALA A 199 19.44 -1.93 -20.19
CA ALA A 199 19.71 -1.75 -18.77
C ALA A 199 21.09 -2.31 -18.40
N LYS A 200 21.38 -3.55 -18.82
CA LYS A 200 22.68 -4.19 -18.59
C LYS A 200 23.84 -3.44 -19.24
N ALA A 201 23.68 -2.99 -20.49
CA ALA A 201 24.73 -2.26 -21.21
C ALA A 201 25.10 -0.93 -20.55
N LEU A 202 24.12 -0.29 -19.90
CA LEU A 202 24.29 0.99 -19.21
C LEU A 202 24.48 0.83 -17.70
N SER A 203 24.63 -0.40 -17.20
CA SER A 203 24.73 -0.71 -15.76
C SER A 203 23.58 -0.15 -14.91
N ILE A 204 22.38 -0.11 -15.47
CA ILE A 204 21.15 0.31 -14.78
C ILE A 204 20.60 -0.90 -14.02
N ASP A 205 20.40 -0.76 -12.71
CA ASP A 205 19.68 -1.74 -11.89
C ASP A 205 18.17 -1.62 -12.13
N TRP A 206 17.63 -2.51 -12.98
CA TRP A 206 16.21 -2.53 -13.29
C TRP A 206 15.44 -3.35 -12.26
N ARG A 207 14.57 -2.69 -11.51
CA ARG A 207 13.77 -3.29 -10.44
C ARG A 207 12.32 -3.42 -10.85
N PHE A 208 11.75 -4.58 -10.61
CA PHE A 208 10.34 -4.81 -10.89
C PHE A 208 9.49 -4.66 -9.63
N HIS A 209 8.39 -3.93 -9.77
CA HIS A 209 7.36 -3.85 -8.77
C HIS A 209 6.74 -5.22 -8.57
N ILE A 210 6.36 -5.44 -7.34
CA ILE A 210 5.60 -6.60 -6.98
C ILE A 210 4.15 -6.35 -7.37
N PRO A 211 3.48 -7.30 -8.05
CA PRO A 211 2.07 -7.17 -8.34
C PRO A 211 1.27 -6.91 -7.05
N PHE A 212 0.40 -5.90 -7.07
CA PHE A 212 -0.43 -5.50 -5.92
C PHE A 212 0.33 -4.96 -4.71
N ASN A 213 1.48 -4.30 -4.91
CA ASN A 213 2.16 -3.53 -3.86
C ASN A 213 1.94 -2.01 -4.06
N PRO A 214 0.97 -1.39 -3.34
CA PRO A 214 0.64 0.03 -3.51
C PRO A 214 1.81 0.95 -3.18
N GLN A 215 2.76 0.51 -2.34
CA GLN A 215 3.86 1.38 -1.91
C GLN A 215 4.86 1.63 -3.03
N SER A 216 5.21 0.60 -3.81
CA SER A 216 6.17 0.72 -4.91
C SER A 216 5.63 1.56 -6.07
N SER A 217 4.34 1.44 -6.40
CA SER A 217 3.73 2.14 -7.55
C SER A 217 3.07 3.48 -7.19
N SER A 218 3.01 3.86 -5.91
CA SER A 218 2.22 5.02 -5.46
C SER A 218 2.60 6.36 -6.12
N ASN A 219 3.88 6.61 -6.41
CA ASN A 219 4.29 7.90 -7.00
C ASN A 219 3.78 8.03 -8.44
N ILE A 220 4.02 7.01 -9.26
CA ILE A 220 3.62 7.03 -10.67
C ILE A 220 2.11 6.94 -10.84
N GLU A 221 1.40 6.18 -10.00
CA GLU A 221 -0.08 6.12 -10.01
C GLU A 221 -0.72 7.48 -9.69
N ARG A 222 -0.21 8.19 -8.68
CA ARG A 222 -0.68 9.55 -8.35
C ARG A 222 -0.38 10.54 -9.46
N LEU A 223 0.77 10.39 -10.12
CA LEU A 223 1.13 11.21 -11.26
C LEU A 223 0.20 10.93 -12.45
N HIS A 224 -0.14 9.66 -12.74
CA HIS A 224 -1.11 9.30 -13.76
C HIS A 224 -2.45 9.99 -13.54
N GLN A 225 -2.99 9.93 -12.33
CA GLN A 225 -4.23 10.60 -11.99
C GLN A 225 -4.12 12.13 -12.16
N THR A 226 -2.98 12.71 -11.76
CA THR A 226 -2.74 14.15 -11.88
C THR A 226 -2.69 14.60 -13.34
N ILE A 227 -1.92 13.90 -14.19
CA ILE A 227 -1.82 14.18 -15.63
C ILE A 227 -3.20 14.06 -16.27
N LYS A 228 -3.90 12.92 -16.07
CA LYS A 228 -5.23 12.69 -16.67
C LYS A 228 -6.23 13.77 -16.26
N ARG A 229 -6.27 14.13 -14.97
CA ARG A 229 -7.18 15.16 -14.46
C ARG A 229 -6.88 16.54 -15.02
N ARG A 230 -5.63 17.00 -14.98
CA ARG A 230 -5.25 18.33 -15.50
C ARG A 230 -5.47 18.41 -17.02
N LEU A 231 -5.08 17.36 -17.74
CA LEU A 231 -5.25 17.28 -19.19
C LEU A 231 -6.73 17.26 -19.61
N THR A 232 -7.59 16.58 -18.84
CA THR A 232 -9.04 16.58 -19.09
C THR A 232 -9.63 17.98 -18.91
N LYS A 233 -9.26 18.69 -17.84
CA LYS A 233 -9.69 20.08 -17.62
C LYS A 233 -9.22 21.00 -18.73
N ALA A 234 -7.95 20.92 -19.12
CA ALA A 234 -7.40 21.74 -20.21
C ALA A 234 -8.10 21.48 -21.56
N CYS A 235 -8.46 20.23 -21.85
CA CYS A 235 -9.25 19.91 -23.05
C CYS A 235 -10.65 20.52 -23.02
N ILE A 236 -11.35 20.46 -21.88
CA ILE A 236 -12.70 21.02 -21.73
C ILE A 236 -12.65 22.55 -21.90
N ASP A 237 -11.67 23.19 -21.28
CA ASP A 237 -11.56 24.66 -21.25
C ASP A 237 -11.14 25.25 -22.61
N THR A 238 -10.20 24.59 -23.30
CA THR A 238 -9.62 25.13 -24.55
C THR A 238 -10.21 24.55 -25.83
N GLY A 239 -10.94 23.43 -25.74
CA GLY A 239 -11.39 22.65 -26.90
C GLY A 239 -10.27 21.95 -27.68
N LYS A 240 -9.00 22.06 -27.27
CA LYS A 240 -7.84 21.48 -27.98
C LYS A 240 -7.65 20.00 -27.67
N LYS A 241 -6.93 19.31 -28.58
CA LYS A 241 -6.61 17.89 -28.43
C LYS A 241 -5.52 17.67 -27.38
N ARG A 242 -5.57 16.51 -26.72
CA ARG A 242 -4.66 16.15 -25.63
C ARG A 242 -3.17 16.19 -26.00
N PRO A 243 -2.70 15.66 -27.15
CA PRO A 243 -1.27 15.68 -27.48
C PRO A 243 -0.70 17.10 -27.55
N ASP A 244 -1.50 18.05 -28.04
CA ASP A 244 -1.09 19.45 -28.17
C ASP A 244 -1.02 20.15 -26.82
N LEU A 245 -1.85 19.72 -25.86
CA LEU A 245 -1.91 20.29 -24.50
C LEU A 245 -0.95 19.60 -23.52
N LEU A 246 -0.48 18.39 -23.82
CA LEU A 246 0.35 17.61 -22.90
C LEU A 246 1.62 18.36 -22.47
N PRO A 247 2.40 19.02 -23.35
CA PRO A 247 3.57 19.79 -22.94
C PRO A 247 3.25 20.92 -21.97
N MET A 248 2.12 21.62 -22.18
CA MET A 248 1.67 22.70 -21.31
C MET A 248 1.28 22.16 -19.93
N VAL A 249 0.50 21.07 -19.90
CA VAL A 249 0.10 20.42 -18.64
C VAL A 249 1.31 19.90 -17.87
N LEU A 250 2.31 19.31 -18.53
CA LEU A 250 3.55 18.88 -17.88
C LEU A 250 4.32 20.08 -17.32
N THR A 251 4.38 21.19 -18.05
CA THR A 251 5.01 22.43 -17.59
C THR A 251 4.35 22.96 -16.33
N GLU A 252 3.01 23.02 -16.31
CA GLU A 252 2.26 23.42 -15.12
C GLU A 252 2.51 22.49 -13.92
N ILE A 253 2.61 21.17 -14.14
CA ILE A 253 2.95 20.23 -13.06
C ILE A 253 4.37 20.51 -12.56
N ARG A 254 5.34 20.71 -13.45
CA ARG A 254 6.74 20.99 -13.11
C ARG A 254 6.93 22.27 -12.31
N MET A 255 6.10 23.29 -12.53
CA MET A 255 6.16 24.56 -11.78
C MET A 255 5.25 24.61 -10.55
N THR A 256 4.41 23.60 -10.29
CA THR A 256 3.54 23.59 -9.10
C THR A 256 4.30 23.03 -7.88
N PRO A 257 4.43 23.77 -6.77
CA PRO A 257 5.02 23.25 -5.54
C PRO A 257 4.24 22.09 -4.93
N SER A 258 4.95 21.09 -4.40
CA SER A 258 4.34 19.99 -3.66
C SER A 258 3.99 20.40 -2.22
N SER A 259 2.91 19.85 -1.68
CA SER A 259 2.52 20.11 -0.28
C SER A 259 3.54 19.57 0.73
N THR A 260 4.28 18.51 0.37
CA THR A 260 5.29 17.85 1.21
C THR A 260 6.62 18.60 1.24
N THR A 261 7.19 18.88 0.07
CA THR A 261 8.53 19.51 -0.03
C THR A 261 8.48 21.04 -0.08
N LYS A 262 7.30 21.63 -0.31
CA LYS A 262 7.11 23.08 -0.58
C LYS A 262 7.85 23.62 -1.80
N LEU A 263 8.56 22.76 -2.53
CA LEU A 263 9.28 23.07 -3.77
C LEU A 263 8.58 22.40 -4.96
N SER A 264 8.65 23.06 -6.11
CA SER A 264 8.21 22.50 -7.38
C SER A 264 9.27 21.54 -7.96
N PRO A 265 8.87 20.57 -8.80
CA PRO A 265 9.85 19.72 -9.50
C PRO A 265 10.92 20.51 -10.26
N PHE A 266 10.55 21.67 -10.83
CA PHE A 266 11.48 22.56 -11.50
C PHE A 266 12.48 23.20 -10.55
N GLU A 267 12.05 23.68 -9.40
CA GLU A 267 12.97 24.22 -8.39
C GLU A 267 13.96 23.17 -7.89
N ILE A 268 13.49 21.94 -7.71
CA ILE A 268 14.34 20.83 -7.26
C ILE A 268 15.37 20.45 -8.32
N LEU A 269 15.01 20.46 -9.61
CA LEU A 269 15.91 20.05 -10.69
C LEU A 269 16.84 21.16 -11.17
N MET A 270 16.34 22.40 -11.20
CA MET A 270 17.03 23.54 -11.81
C MET A 270 17.62 24.51 -10.78
N GLY A 271 17.47 24.23 -9.47
CA GLY A 271 17.98 25.06 -8.37
C GLY A 271 17.44 26.50 -8.33
N ARG A 272 16.41 26.81 -9.12
CA ARG A 272 15.84 28.16 -9.27
C ARG A 272 14.34 28.09 -9.55
N PRO A 273 13.59 29.15 -9.20
CA PRO A 273 12.17 29.22 -9.53
C PRO A 273 11.97 29.18 -11.04
N PHE A 274 10.81 28.68 -11.46
CA PHE A 274 10.44 28.67 -12.87
C PHE A 274 10.49 30.10 -13.44
N PRO A 275 11.24 30.36 -14.53
CA PRO A 275 11.40 31.70 -15.06
C PRO A 275 10.07 32.18 -15.62
N THR A 276 9.53 33.25 -15.04
CA THR A 276 8.32 33.90 -15.56
C THR A 276 8.51 35.41 -15.59
N PRO A 277 7.83 36.13 -16.51
CA PRO A 277 7.89 37.59 -16.57
C PRO A 277 7.47 38.28 -15.26
N TRP A 278 6.69 37.59 -14.44
CA TRP A 278 6.13 38.08 -13.18
C TRP A 278 7.10 37.94 -12.00
N VAL A 279 8.14 37.10 -12.12
CA VAL A 279 9.20 36.93 -11.11
C VAL A 279 10.35 37.90 -11.44
N LYS A 280 10.21 39.15 -11.01
CA LYS A 280 11.28 40.17 -11.14
C LYS A 280 12.45 39.82 -10.21
N GLY A 281 13.68 39.83 -10.74
CA GLY A 281 14.91 39.86 -9.91
C GLY A 281 15.93 38.73 -10.08
N ARG A 282 15.78 37.80 -11.03
CA ARG A 282 16.81 36.75 -11.30
C ARG A 282 17.18 36.56 -12.79
N ALA A 283 16.87 37.53 -13.65
CA ALA A 283 17.02 37.39 -15.10
C ALA A 283 17.58 38.65 -15.78
N GLY A 284 18.39 39.47 -15.09
CA GLY A 284 19.10 40.57 -15.75
C GLY A 284 20.41 40.06 -16.33
N ILE A 285 20.54 39.97 -17.65
CA ILE A 285 21.83 39.79 -18.33
C ILE A 285 22.04 41.01 -19.22
N THR A 286 23.21 41.62 -19.10
CA THR A 286 23.75 42.65 -20.00
C THR A 286 25.19 42.23 -20.29
N SER A 287 25.57 42.10 -21.57
CA SER A 287 26.93 41.82 -22.10
C SER A 287 27.47 40.37 -22.17
N LEU A 288 28.37 40.13 -23.15
CA LEU A 288 29.01 38.84 -23.47
C LEU A 288 30.10 38.42 -22.46
N GLY A 289 30.81 39.37 -21.87
CA GLY A 289 31.87 39.07 -20.89
C GLY A 289 31.30 38.61 -19.54
N ASP A 290 30.08 39.06 -19.23
CA ASP A 290 29.36 38.64 -18.04
C ASP A 290 28.88 37.18 -18.15
N LEU A 291 28.70 36.63 -19.37
CA LEU A 291 28.20 35.26 -19.57
C LEU A 291 29.18 34.16 -19.14
N GLU A 292 30.50 34.34 -19.29
CA GLU A 292 31.50 33.35 -18.90
C GLU A 292 31.68 33.31 -17.37
N VAL A 293 31.80 34.48 -16.74
CA VAL A 293 31.86 34.60 -15.26
C VAL A 293 30.56 34.13 -14.62
N ILE A 294 29.40 34.51 -15.20
CA ILE A 294 28.10 34.01 -14.74
C ILE A 294 27.96 32.53 -15.01
N GLN A 295 28.54 31.92 -16.06
CA GLN A 295 28.42 30.48 -16.27
C GLN A 295 29.07 29.71 -15.12
N GLU A 296 30.28 30.07 -14.72
CA GLU A 296 30.97 29.42 -13.60
C GLU A 296 30.28 29.70 -12.26
N ASP A 297 29.88 30.95 -12.00
CA ASP A 297 29.17 31.33 -10.78
C ASP A 297 27.76 30.74 -10.72
N TYR A 298 27.05 30.68 -11.84
CA TYR A 298 25.72 30.08 -11.95
C TYR A 298 25.81 28.57 -11.78
N VAL A 299 26.80 27.90 -12.38
CA VAL A 299 27.00 26.46 -12.22
C VAL A 299 27.35 26.15 -10.76
N THR A 300 28.25 26.92 -10.15
CA THR A 300 28.64 26.74 -8.74
C THR A 300 27.46 27.01 -7.80
N SER A 301 26.76 28.13 -8.00
CA SER A 301 25.54 28.48 -7.24
C SER A 301 24.43 27.46 -7.45
N LEU A 302 24.29 26.92 -8.67
CA LEU A 302 23.34 25.86 -8.97
C LEU A 302 23.69 24.58 -8.22
N ILE A 303 24.96 24.17 -8.21
CA ILE A 303 25.43 22.99 -7.47
C ILE A 303 25.18 23.16 -5.97
N GLU A 304 25.56 24.30 -5.38
CA GLU A 304 25.32 24.60 -3.97
C GLU A 304 23.83 24.56 -3.63
N LYS A 305 23.00 25.18 -4.48
CA LYS A 305 21.56 25.25 -4.28
C LYS A 305 20.89 23.89 -4.46
N LEU A 306 21.32 23.11 -5.45
CA LEU A 306 20.86 21.75 -5.65
C LEU A 306 21.25 20.88 -4.47
N ASN A 307 22.48 20.96 -3.97
CA ASN A 307 22.89 20.21 -2.79
C ASN A 307 22.07 20.58 -1.55
N SER A 308 21.81 21.88 -1.33
CA SER A 308 20.94 22.36 -0.25
C SER A 308 19.51 21.84 -0.39
N ILE A 309 18.90 22.00 -1.57
CA ILE A 309 17.55 21.50 -1.84
C ILE A 309 17.53 19.97 -1.72
N CYS A 310 18.58 19.29 -2.13
CA CYS A 310 18.66 17.84 -2.04
C CYS A 310 18.61 17.37 -0.58
N ALA A 311 19.35 18.06 0.30
CA ALA A 311 19.29 17.82 1.74
C ALA A 311 17.88 18.09 2.29
N ASP A 312 17.27 19.23 1.95
CA ASP A 312 15.94 19.63 2.43
C ASP A 312 14.84 18.65 1.98
N VAL A 313 14.85 18.26 0.70
CA VAL A 313 13.91 17.29 0.14
C VAL A 313 14.11 15.94 0.82
N SER A 314 15.35 15.47 0.96
CA SER A 314 15.65 14.20 1.61
C SER A 314 15.10 14.14 3.05
N LEU A 315 15.22 15.24 3.80
CA LEU A 315 14.64 15.36 5.16
C LEU A 315 13.11 15.29 5.18
N CYS A 316 12.44 15.75 4.12
CA CYS A 316 10.99 15.72 4.00
C CYS A 316 10.44 14.36 3.53
N LEU A 317 11.31 13.44 3.09
CA LEU A 317 10.88 12.13 2.64
C LEU A 317 10.80 11.14 3.83
N PRO A 318 9.86 10.17 3.82
CA PRO A 318 9.67 9.26 4.98
C PRO A 318 10.77 8.19 5.06
N LEU A 319 11.45 8.03 6.21
CA LEU A 319 12.61 7.13 6.38
C LEU A 319 12.41 5.68 5.87
N PRO A 320 13.40 5.09 5.17
CA PRO A 320 13.36 3.68 4.78
C PRO A 320 13.43 2.78 6.01
N SER A 321 12.90 1.56 5.94
CA SER A 321 13.14 0.59 7.02
C SER A 321 13.96 -0.59 6.60
N GLU A 322 14.70 -1.03 7.59
CA GLU A 322 15.59 -2.16 7.62
C GLU A 322 14.87 -3.49 7.95
N LYS A 323 13.59 -3.44 8.36
CA LYS A 323 12.83 -4.65 8.74
C LYS A 323 12.16 -5.32 7.54
N PRO A 324 12.09 -6.67 7.51
CA PRO A 324 11.27 -7.38 6.54
C PRO A 324 9.82 -6.88 6.56
N THR A 325 9.24 -6.62 5.40
CA THR A 325 7.86 -6.14 5.29
C THR A 325 6.82 -7.27 5.42
N HIS A 326 7.29 -8.48 5.72
CA HIS A 326 6.54 -9.72 5.80
C HIS A 326 6.95 -10.55 7.02
N PRO A 327 6.09 -11.48 7.50
CA PRO A 327 6.32 -12.18 8.75
C PRO A 327 7.24 -13.41 8.64
N PHE A 328 7.59 -13.87 7.44
CA PHE A 328 8.36 -15.11 7.25
C PHE A 328 9.79 -15.02 7.79
N VAL A 329 10.27 -16.12 8.37
CA VAL A 329 11.66 -16.26 8.85
C VAL A 329 12.33 -17.54 8.31
N PRO A 330 13.67 -17.58 8.19
CA PRO A 330 14.39 -18.80 7.84
C PRO A 330 14.05 -19.98 8.74
N GLY A 331 13.87 -21.16 8.13
CA GLY A 331 13.46 -22.40 8.79
C GLY A 331 11.95 -22.66 8.80
N GLU A 332 11.10 -21.69 8.43
CA GLU A 332 9.65 -21.91 8.35
C GLU A 332 9.24 -22.74 7.13
N SER A 333 8.27 -23.62 7.32
CA SER A 333 7.61 -24.35 6.24
C SER A 333 6.51 -23.47 5.62
N VAL A 334 6.62 -23.25 4.32
CA VAL A 334 5.74 -22.36 3.56
C VAL A 334 5.26 -23.01 2.26
N LEU A 335 4.16 -22.48 1.74
CA LEU A 335 3.57 -22.89 0.48
C LEU A 335 3.68 -21.76 -0.55
N ILE A 336 4.16 -22.10 -1.75
CA ILE A 336 4.51 -21.17 -2.82
C ILE A 336 3.41 -21.17 -3.88
N LYS A 337 2.83 -20.01 -4.18
CA LYS A 337 1.79 -19.91 -5.21
C LYS A 337 2.34 -20.23 -6.60
N SER A 338 1.72 -21.18 -7.29
CA SER A 338 2.10 -21.57 -8.65
C SER A 338 1.97 -20.40 -9.63
N LEU A 339 2.96 -20.27 -10.51
CA LEU A 339 2.98 -19.28 -11.61
C LEU A 339 2.13 -19.72 -12.80
N LYS A 340 1.83 -21.02 -12.91
CA LYS A 340 1.06 -21.57 -14.02
C LYS A 340 -0.44 -21.37 -13.77
N PRO A 341 -1.24 -21.08 -14.82
CA PRO A 341 -2.70 -21.06 -14.71
C PRO A 341 -3.18 -22.39 -14.13
N THR A 342 -3.87 -22.35 -12.99
CA THR A 342 -4.34 -23.57 -12.31
C THR A 342 -5.44 -24.22 -13.15
N LYS A 343 -5.21 -25.44 -13.64
CA LYS A 343 -6.27 -26.23 -14.26
C LYS A 343 -7.21 -26.77 -13.18
N VAL A 344 -8.44 -27.13 -13.57
CA VAL A 344 -9.39 -27.78 -12.66
C VAL A 344 -8.75 -29.07 -12.12
N GLY A 345 -8.61 -29.16 -10.79
CA GLY A 345 -7.99 -30.30 -10.10
C GLY A 345 -6.52 -30.13 -9.71
N GLU A 346 -5.83 -29.07 -10.14
CA GLU A 346 -4.42 -28.84 -9.79
C GLU A 346 -4.26 -27.94 -8.54
N PRO A 347 -3.25 -28.18 -7.68
CA PRO A 347 -3.01 -27.35 -6.51
C PRO A 347 -2.49 -25.96 -6.89
N ARG A 348 -3.11 -24.93 -6.33
CA ARG A 348 -2.72 -23.53 -6.55
C ARG A 348 -1.40 -23.14 -5.88
N TYR A 349 -0.99 -23.91 -4.87
CA TYR A 349 0.24 -23.71 -4.12
C TYR A 349 1.08 -24.99 -4.14
N LEU A 350 2.38 -24.81 -4.28
CA LEU A 350 3.43 -25.82 -4.34
C LEU A 350 4.16 -25.84 -2.99
N GLY A 351 4.78 -26.97 -2.67
CA GLY A 351 5.42 -27.21 -1.38
C GLY A 351 4.78 -28.37 -0.62
N PRO A 352 5.13 -28.59 0.67
CA PRO A 352 5.85 -27.67 1.55
C PRO A 352 7.30 -27.35 1.12
N ALA A 353 7.72 -26.12 1.38
CA ALA A 353 9.06 -25.60 1.09
C ALA A 353 9.62 -24.92 2.33
N THR A 354 10.91 -25.10 2.61
CA THR A 354 11.59 -24.47 3.75
C THR A 354 12.15 -23.13 3.34
N VAL A 355 11.89 -22.08 4.13
CA VAL A 355 12.52 -20.78 3.94
C VAL A 355 14.02 -20.88 4.26
N ILE A 356 14.87 -20.57 3.29
CA ILE A 356 16.33 -20.54 3.44
C ILE A 356 16.79 -19.15 3.88
N ALA A 357 16.25 -18.11 3.25
CA ALA A 357 16.65 -16.73 3.51
C ALA A 357 15.51 -15.75 3.22
N VAL A 358 15.58 -14.58 3.82
CA VAL A 358 14.60 -13.49 3.63
C VAL A 358 15.30 -12.19 3.28
N THR A 359 14.68 -11.42 2.41
CA THR A 359 15.02 -10.01 2.11
C THR A 359 13.85 -9.15 2.56
N ARG A 360 13.89 -7.84 2.28
CA ARG A 360 12.81 -6.93 2.67
C ARG A 360 11.43 -7.35 2.15
N THR A 361 11.36 -7.94 0.96
CA THR A 361 10.11 -8.29 0.26
C THR A 361 10.11 -9.71 -0.32
N GLY A 362 11.27 -10.35 -0.44
CA GLY A 362 11.43 -11.67 -1.06
C GLY A 362 11.87 -12.73 -0.06
N VAL A 363 11.47 -13.95 -0.31
CA VAL A 363 11.81 -15.14 0.47
C VAL A 363 12.44 -16.14 -0.49
N LEU A 364 13.57 -16.69 -0.10
CA LEU A 364 14.24 -17.78 -0.80
C LEU A 364 13.84 -19.09 -0.13
N THR A 365 13.48 -20.09 -0.92
CA THR A 365 13.05 -21.40 -0.44
C THR A 365 13.86 -22.52 -1.07
N ASP A 366 13.93 -23.68 -0.42
CA ASP A 366 14.55 -24.90 -0.96
C ASP A 366 13.86 -25.46 -2.21
N TYR A 367 12.63 -25.05 -2.48
CA TYR A 367 11.85 -25.55 -3.60
C TYR A 367 12.35 -25.06 -4.98
N GLN A 368 12.86 -23.82 -5.07
CA GLN A 368 13.34 -23.22 -6.33
C GLN A 368 14.50 -22.24 -6.05
N PRO A 369 15.53 -22.18 -6.92
CA PRO A 369 16.74 -21.39 -6.71
C PRO A 369 16.56 -19.88 -6.96
N GLN A 370 15.34 -19.37 -6.80
CA GLN A 370 14.96 -17.99 -7.14
C GLN A 370 14.18 -17.33 -6.01
N TRP A 371 14.40 -16.04 -5.82
CA TRP A 371 13.69 -15.25 -4.83
C TRP A 371 12.20 -15.13 -5.20
N ILE A 372 11.33 -15.49 -4.25
CA ILE A 372 9.88 -15.45 -4.41
C ILE A 372 9.37 -14.29 -3.57
N HIS A 373 8.60 -13.39 -4.17
CA HIS A 373 7.99 -12.31 -3.40
C HIS A 373 7.06 -12.85 -2.30
N ALA A 374 7.15 -12.29 -1.09
CA ALA A 374 6.41 -12.75 0.09
C ALA A 374 4.89 -12.80 -0.09
N SER A 375 4.30 -11.94 -0.94
CA SER A 375 2.86 -11.99 -1.27
C SER A 375 2.43 -13.26 -2.01
N ARG A 376 3.37 -14.08 -2.49
CA ARG A 376 3.13 -15.36 -3.15
C ARG A 376 3.35 -16.55 -2.23
N ILE A 377 3.59 -16.29 -0.95
CA ILE A 377 3.91 -17.30 0.04
C ILE A 377 2.85 -17.22 1.13
N LYS A 378 2.48 -18.38 1.68
CA LYS A 378 1.68 -18.48 2.90
C LYS A 378 2.27 -19.55 3.79
N HIS A 379 2.01 -19.46 5.10
CA HIS A 379 2.44 -20.50 6.04
C HIS A 379 1.84 -21.86 5.67
N CYS A 380 2.65 -22.91 5.83
CA CYS A 380 2.17 -24.29 5.75
C CYS A 380 1.35 -24.62 7.01
N PRO A 381 0.22 -25.35 6.89
CA PRO A 381 -0.53 -25.80 8.07
C PRO A 381 0.32 -26.67 9.02
N PRO A 382 0.09 -26.62 10.34
CA PRO A 382 0.83 -27.44 11.29
C PRO A 382 0.51 -28.93 11.10
N GLY A 383 1.52 -29.72 10.69
CA GLY A 383 1.41 -31.18 10.51
C GLY A 383 2.19 -31.75 9.31
N GLU A 384 2.55 -30.94 8.32
CA GLU A 384 3.28 -31.38 7.11
C GLU A 384 4.65 -30.69 7.02
N GLN A 385 5.69 -31.34 7.55
CA GLN A 385 7.08 -30.96 7.30
C GLN A 385 7.57 -31.57 5.99
N ALA A 386 8.46 -30.86 5.28
CA ALA A 386 9.07 -31.36 4.05
C ALA A 386 9.76 -32.70 4.33
N SER A 387 9.30 -33.76 3.67
CA SER A 387 9.95 -35.07 3.72
C SER A 387 11.36 -34.95 3.15
N SER A 388 12.36 -35.18 4.00
CA SER A 388 13.75 -35.34 3.59
C SER A 388 13.86 -36.50 2.60
N ASN A 389 14.22 -36.21 1.36
CA ASN A 389 14.53 -37.24 0.36
C ASN A 389 15.69 -38.11 0.84
N SER A 390 15.43 -39.39 1.08
CA SER A 390 16.42 -40.47 1.11
C SER A 390 16.10 -41.44 -0.02
N GLY A 391 16.97 -41.51 -1.03
CA GLY A 391 16.86 -42.38 -2.20
C GLY A 391 17.52 -41.77 -3.42
#